data_AF-A0AAW8U3N6-F1
#
_entry.id   AF-A0AAW8U3N6-F1
#
_cell.length_a   1.000
_cell.length_b   1.000
_cell.length_c   1.000
_cell.angle_alpha   90.00
_cell.angle_beta   90.00
_cell.angle_gamma   90.00
#
_symmetry.space_group_name_H-M   'P 1'
#
loop_
_entity.id
_entity.type
_entity.pdbx_description
1 polymer ?
#
loop_
_entity_poly.entity_id
_entity_poly.type
_entity_poly.pdbx_seq_one_letter_code
_entity_poly.pdbx_strand_id
1 'polypeptide(L)' 'MIYDTMSGIKLVGFITSLSGIILIGIGKKMPIIRLFFKDRSMIYQLFYGSILFFIGLAILFFT' A
#
# COMPACT_ATOMS: atom_id res chain seq x y z
N MET A 1 23.41 -18.57 -2.84
CA MET A 1 23.18 -17.34 -3.64
C MET A 1 21.71 -17.13 -3.99
N ILE A 2 21.00 -18.12 -4.56
CA ILE A 2 19.57 -17.99 -4.91
C ILE A 2 18.65 -17.76 -3.68
N TYR A 3 18.97 -18.39 -2.55
CA TYR A 3 18.20 -18.26 -1.31
C TYR A 3 18.27 -16.84 -0.68
N ASP A 4 19.39 -16.13 -0.80
CA ASP A 4 19.54 -14.75 -0.30
C ASP A 4 18.79 -13.75 -1.18
N THR A 5 18.70 -14.00 -2.48
CA THR A 5 17.91 -13.14 -3.38
C THR A 5 16.41 -13.31 -3.15
N MET A 6 15.93 -14.53 -2.86
CA MET A 6 14.52 -14.77 -2.50
C MET A 6 14.13 -14.10 -1.17
N SER A 7 15.03 -14.06 -0.18
CA SER A 7 14.76 -13.37 1.09
C SER A 7 14.68 -11.85 0.90
N GLY A 8 15.53 -11.26 0.06
CA GLY A 8 15.49 -9.84 -0.29
C GLY A 8 14.20 -9.43 -1.01
N ILE A 9 13.73 -10.21 -1.99
CA ILE A 9 12.50 -9.88 -2.73
C ILE A 9 11.26 -9.98 -1.82
N LYS A 10 11.21 -10.96 -0.91
CA LYS A 10 10.14 -11.08 0.09
C LYS A 10 10.12 -9.88 1.04
N LEU A 11 11.29 -9.37 1.45
CA LEU A 11 11.38 -8.16 2.25
C LEU A 11 10.81 -6.94 1.51
N VAL A 12 11.13 -6.79 0.22
CA VAL A 12 10.58 -5.72 -0.62
C VAL A 12 9.06 -5.84 -0.71
N GLY A 13 8.54 -7.04 -1.02
CA GLY A 13 7.09 -7.28 -1.06
C GLY A 13 6.39 -6.94 0.25
N PHE A 14 7.00 -7.28 1.40
CA PHE A 14 6.49 -6.91 2.72
C PHE A 14 6.40 -5.40 2.92
N ILE A 15 7.50 -4.68 2.65
CA ILE A 15 7.56 -3.21 2.78
C ILE A 15 6.54 -2.56 1.85
N THR A 16 6.43 -3.02 0.60
CA THR A 16 5.45 -2.49 -0.38
C THR A 16 4.02 -2.72 0.10
N SER A 17 3.69 -3.91 0.62
CA SER A 17 2.35 -4.18 1.16
C SER A 17 2.04 -3.28 2.38
N LEU A 18 3.02 -3.12 3.28
CA LEU A 18 2.87 -2.30 4.49
C LEU A 18 2.63 -0.83 4.13
N SER A 19 3.34 -0.33 3.10
CA SER A 19 3.18 1.03 2.57
C SER A 19 1.76 1.26 2.05
N GLY A 20 1.19 0.29 1.33
CA GLY A 20 -0.19 0.34 0.84
C GLY A 20 -1.22 0.42 1.98
N ILE A 21 -1.04 -0.38 3.04
CA ILE A 21 -1.89 -0.35 4.24
C ILE A 21 -1.85 1.02 4.92
N ILE A 22 -0.65 1.61 5.05
CA ILE A 22 -0.48 2.92 5.69
C ILE A 22 -1.21 4.00 4.88
N LEU A 23 -1.06 4.00 3.55
CA LEU A 23 -1.75 4.94 2.67
C LEU A 23 -3.28 4.85 2.79
N ILE A 24 -3.81 3.62 2.82
CA ILE A 24 -5.24 3.38 3.02
C ILE A 24 -5.67 3.86 4.41
N GLY A 25 -4.92 3.53 5.46
CA GLY A 25 -5.21 3.90 6.84
C GLY A 25 -5.26 5.41 7.04
N ILE A 26 -4.31 6.15 6.46
CA ILE A 26 -4.30 7.62 6.49
C ILE A 26 -5.48 8.18 5.70
N GLY A 27 -5.77 7.63 4.52
CA GLY A 27 -6.94 8.01 3.72
C GLY A 27 -8.26 7.89 4.48
N LYS A 28 -8.40 6.86 5.33
CA LYS A 28 -9.62 6.62 6.13
C LYS A 28 -9.74 7.45 7.41
N LYS A 29 -8.66 8.04 7.93
CA LYS A 29 -8.67 8.76 9.22
C LYS A 29 -9.07 10.24 9.12
N MET A 30 -9.09 10.83 7.92
CA MET A 30 -9.49 12.24 7.72
C MET A 30 -10.74 12.45 6.83
N PRO A 31 -11.81 11.64 6.93
CA PRO A 31 -12.98 11.80 6.07
C PRO A 31 -13.73 13.10 6.41
N ILE A 32 -13.81 13.46 7.70
CA ILE A 32 -14.58 14.61 8.18
C ILE A 32 -13.95 15.93 7.71
N ILE A 33 -12.62 16.08 7.86
CA ILE A 33 -11.89 17.27 7.42
C ILE A 33 -11.97 17.40 5.88
N ARG A 34 -11.82 16.29 5.14
CA ARG A 34 -11.84 16.33 3.68
C ARG A 34 -13.23 16.52 3.07
N LEU A 35 -14.29 16.08 3.75
CA LEU A 35 -15.67 16.38 3.37
C LEU A 35 -15.93 17.90 3.37
N PHE A 36 -15.38 18.62 4.35
CA PHE A 36 -15.44 20.08 4.43
C PHE A 36 -14.72 20.77 3.26
N PHE A 37 -13.58 20.23 2.81
CA PHE A 37 -12.80 20.80 1.71
C PHE A 37 -13.18 20.26 0.31
N LYS A 38 -14.21 19.39 0.19
CA LYS A 38 -14.59 18.69 -1.06
C LYS A 38 -13.40 18.01 -1.77
N ASP A 39 -12.41 17.58 -1.00
CA ASP A 39 -11.13 17.16 -1.56
C ASP A 39 -11.19 15.70 -2.05
N ARG A 40 -11.02 15.49 -3.36
CA ARG A 40 -11.05 14.15 -3.98
C ARG A 40 -9.77 13.35 -3.73
N SER A 41 -8.75 13.97 -3.13
CA SER A 41 -7.47 13.35 -2.79
C SER A 41 -7.61 12.04 -2.00
N MET A 42 -8.66 11.90 -1.18
CA MET A 42 -8.97 10.66 -0.45
C MET A 42 -9.21 9.47 -1.37
N ILE A 43 -9.99 9.65 -2.45
CA ILE A 43 -10.34 8.55 -3.36
C ILE A 43 -9.09 8.06 -4.07
N TYR A 44 -8.24 8.99 -4.53
CA TYR A 44 -6.96 8.64 -5.15
C TYR A 44 -6.03 7.95 -4.16
N GLN A 45 -5.96 8.40 -2.92
CA GLN A 45 -5.10 7.80 -1.90
C GLN A 45 -5.54 6.38 -1.52
N LEU A 46 -6.86 6.14 -1.45
CA LEU A 46 -7.42 4.79 -1.26
C LEU A 46 -7.18 3.91 -2.49
N PHE A 47 -7.40 4.43 -3.70
CA PHE A 47 -7.23 3.69 -4.94
C PHE A 47 -5.77 3.27 -5.15
N TYR A 48 -4.84 4.22 -5.10
CA TYR A 48 -3.41 3.94 -5.25
C TYR A 48 -2.85 3.14 -4.09
N GLY A 49 -3.29 3.38 -2.84
CA GLY A 49 -2.90 2.57 -1.69
C GLY A 49 -3.33 1.11 -1.83
N SER A 50 -4.53 0.86 -2.40
CA SER A 50 -5.03 -0.49 -2.69
C SER A 50 -4.19 -1.18 -3.76
N ILE A 51 -3.89 -0.49 -4.87
CA ILE A 51 -3.02 -1.03 -5.92
C ILE A 51 -1.65 -1.41 -5.35
N LEU A 52 -1.04 -0.52 -4.57
CA LEU A 52 0.29 -0.75 -3.98
C LEU A 52 0.28 -1.96 -3.03
N PHE A 53 -0.79 -2.10 -2.24
CA PHE A 53 -0.98 -3.25 -1.35
C PHE A 53 -1.04 -4.57 -2.13
N PHE A 54 -1.84 -4.62 -3.20
CA PHE A 54 -1.96 -5.83 -4.02
C PHE A 54 -0.67 -6.17 -4.77
N ILE A 55 0.10 -5.17 -5.21
CA ILE A 55 1.42 -5.40 -5.80
C ILE A 55 2.38 -6.03 -4.77
N GLY A 56 2.43 -5.48 -3.55
CA GLY A 56 3.26 -6.05 -2.48
C GLY A 56 2.85 -7.49 -2.11
N LEU A 57 1.54 -7.76 -2.05
CA LEU A 57 1.02 -9.12 -1.87
C LEU A 57 1.42 -10.05 -3.00
N ALA A 58 1.29 -9.62 -4.26
CA ALA A 58 1.67 -10.43 -5.41
C ALA A 58 3.16 -10.81 -5.34
N ILE A 59 4.03 -9.86 -4.99
CA ILE A 59 5.46 -10.14 -4.81
C ILE A 59 5.69 -11.19 -3.70
N LEU A 60 4.99 -11.09 -2.56
CA LEU A 60 5.13 -12.02 -1.44
C LEU A 60 4.67 -13.45 -1.74
N PHE A 61 3.58 -13.61 -2.51
CA PHE A 61 2.94 -14.90 -2.75
C PHE A 61 3.41 -15.60 -4.02
N PHE A 62 3.94 -14.86 -5.00
CA PHE A 62 4.41 -15.40 -6.27
C PHE A 62 5.96 -15.45 -6.40
N THR A 63 6.71 -15.12 -5.34
CA THR A 63 8.19 -15.22 -5.27
C THR A 63 8.64 -16.10 -4.11
#